data_AF-A0A7J3J3H7-F1
#
_entry.id   AF-A0A7J3J3H7-F1
#
_cell.length_a   1.000
_cell.length_b   1.000
_cell.length_c   1.000
_cell.angle_alpha   90.00
_cell.angle_beta   90.00
_cell.angle_gamma   90.00
#
_symmetry.space_group_name_H-M   'P 1'
#
loop_
_entity.id
_entity.type
_entity.pdbx_description
1 polymer ?
#
loop_
_entity_poly.entity_id
_entity_poly.type
_entity_poly.pdbx_seq_one_letter_code
_entity_poly.pdbx_strand_id
1 'polypeptide(L)' 'MENIIDLFRNSSDFNERLTRYQVEHIAGERGSRTRYKPPKCQTLKTHGICTTSDGLCSRINHPLKYYRQKAKTE' A
#
# COMPACT_ATOMS: atom_id res chain seq x y z
N MET A 1 9.99 8.33 5.90
CA MET A 1 9.94 8.38 4.42
C MET A 1 11.24 7.86 3.84
N GLU A 2 12.40 8.27 4.37
CA GLU A 2 13.70 7.69 3.97
C GLU A 2 13.67 6.17 3.96
N ASN A 3 13.14 5.53 5.01
CA ASN A 3 13.01 4.08 5.10
C ASN A 3 12.22 3.43 3.94
N ILE A 4 11.27 4.14 3.31
CA ILE A 4 10.51 3.64 2.15
C ILE A 4 11.32 3.85 0.88
N ILE A 5 11.95 5.02 0.72
CA ILE A 5 12.80 5.36 -0.42
C ILE A 5 14.00 4.40 -0.49
N ASP A 6 14.58 4.07 0.66
CA ASP A 6 15.70 3.15 0.80
C ASP A 6 15.39 1.75 0.25
N LEU A 7 14.13 1.28 0.34
CA LEU A 7 13.71 -0.01 -0.23
C LEU A 7 13.89 -0.07 -1.75
N PHE A 8 13.85 1.08 -2.43
CA PHE A 8 13.99 1.16 -3.88
C PHE A 8 15.44 1.27 -4.35
N ARG A 9 16.43 1.51 -3.45
CA ARG A 9 17.84 1.70 -3.84
C ARG A 9 18.46 0.51 -4.55
N ASN A 10 17.94 -0.69 -4.30
CA ASN A 10 18.41 -1.92 -4.95
C ASN A 10 17.80 -2.15 -6.35
N SER A 11 16.89 -1.29 -6.81
CA SER A 11 16.34 -1.36 -8.16
C SER A 11 17.34 -0.81 -9.17
N SER A 12 17.51 -1.49 -10.31
CA SER A 12 18.47 -1.10 -11.36
C SER A 12 18.19 0.27 -11.99
N ASP A 13 16.94 0.73 -11.92
CA ASP A 13 16.44 1.99 -12.48
C ASP A 13 16.17 3.07 -11.41
N PHE A 14 16.68 2.88 -10.19
CA PHE A 14 16.38 3.76 -9.07
C PHE A 14 16.76 5.23 -9.36
N ASN A 15 15.78 6.11 -9.16
CA ASN A 15 15.96 7.56 -9.22
C ASN A 15 15.39 8.19 -7.96
N GLU A 16 16.27 8.62 -7.05
CA GLU A 16 15.85 9.13 -5.74
C GLU A 16 14.86 10.29 -5.83
N ARG A 17 15.08 11.22 -6.76
CA ARG A 17 14.19 12.39 -6.95
C ARG A 17 12.78 11.97 -7.34
N LEU A 18 12.64 11.02 -8.26
CA LEU A 18 11.33 10.53 -8.72
C LEU A 18 10.65 9.69 -7.63
N THR A 19 11.37 8.75 -7.02
CA THR A 19 10.83 7.90 -5.93
C THR A 19 10.36 8.75 -4.76
N ARG A 20 11.18 9.73 -4.32
CA ARG A 20 10.81 10.65 -3.25
C ARG A 20 9.53 11.41 -3.56
N TYR A 21 9.43 11.98 -4.77
CA TYR A 21 8.20 12.67 -5.20
C TYR A 21 6.97 11.76 -5.15
N GLN A 22 7.07 10.53 -5.66
CA GLN A 22 5.95 9.58 -5.67
C GLN A 22 5.52 9.18 -4.26
N VAL A 23 6.48 8.87 -3.38
CA VAL A 23 6.21 8.50 -1.98
C VAL A 23 5.55 9.67 -1.23
N GLU A 24 6.11 10.88 -1.36
CA GLU A 24 5.56 12.07 -0.73
C GLU A 24 4.17 12.42 -1.24
N HIS A 25 3.91 12.25 -2.54
CA HIS A 25 2.59 12.47 -3.13
C HIS A 25 1.55 11.48 -2.60
N ILE A 26 1.88 10.18 -2.53
CA ILE A 26 0.99 9.15 -1.98
C ILE A 26 0.69 9.40 -0.50
N ALA A 27 1.69 9.86 0.26
CA ALA A 27 1.55 10.21 1.67
C ALA A 27 0.72 11.49 1.92
N GLY A 28 0.47 12.29 0.88
CA GLY A 28 -0.23 13.57 0.96
C GLY A 28 0.65 14.74 1.39
N GLU A 29 1.98 14.62 1.26
CA GLU A 29 2.95 15.67 1.62
C GLU A 29 3.31 16.57 0.42
N ARG A 30 2.93 16.16 -0.80
CA ARG A 30 3.11 16.91 -2.06
C ARG A 30 1.84 16.97 -2.89
N GLY A 31 1.83 17.87 -3.89
CA GLY A 31 0.76 17.98 -4.88
C GLY A 31 -0.60 18.32 -4.24
N SER A 32 -1.62 17.51 -4.52
CA SER A 32 -3.00 17.71 -4.02
C SER A 32 -3.15 17.58 -2.50
N ARG A 33 -2.11 17.10 -1.79
CA ARG A 33 -2.13 16.73 -0.37
C ARG A 33 -3.15 15.65 -0.01
N THR A 34 -3.64 14.91 -1.00
CA THR A 34 -4.51 13.75 -0.77
C THR A 34 -3.69 12.64 -0.13
N ARG A 35 -4.07 12.23 1.08
CA ARG A 35 -3.49 11.04 1.72
C ARG A 35 -4.18 9.79 1.17
N TYR A 36 -3.56 9.16 0.17
CA TYR A 36 -4.13 8.00 -0.49
C TYR A 36 -4.13 6.79 0.45
N LYS A 37 -5.25 6.07 0.46
CA LYS A 37 -5.37 4.78 1.15
C LYS A 37 -5.11 3.64 0.17
N PRO A 38 -4.68 2.46 0.65
CA PRO A 38 -4.63 1.27 -0.18
C PRO A 38 -5.99 1.04 -0.86
N PRO A 39 -5.99 0.56 -2.12
CA PRO A 39 -7.22 0.33 -2.85
C PRO A 39 -8.05 -0.81 -2.23
N LYS A 40 -9.34 -0.90 -2.61
CA LYS A 40 -10.26 -1.93 -2.09
C LYS A 40 -9.82 -3.34 -2.52
N CYS A 41 -10.30 -4.37 -1.81
CA CYS A 41 -9.94 -5.76 -2.09
C CYS A 41 -10.18 -6.15 -3.56
N GLN A 42 -11.28 -5.70 -4.16
CA GLN A 42 -11.60 -5.99 -5.56
C GLN A 42 -10.52 -5.47 -6.51
N THR A 43 -10.05 -4.25 -6.32
CA THR A 43 -8.96 -3.66 -7.11
C THR A 43 -7.65 -4.45 -6.92
N LEU A 44 -7.30 -4.81 -5.68
CA LEU A 44 -6.12 -5.64 -5.42
C LEU A 44 -6.20 -7.00 -6.12
N LYS A 45 -7.38 -7.62 -6.15
CA LYS A 45 -7.63 -8.88 -6.87
C LYS A 45 -7.48 -8.70 -8.38
N THR A 46 -8.06 -7.65 -8.96
CA THR A 46 -7.94 -7.34 -10.39
C THR A 46 -6.48 -7.17 -10.82
N HIS A 47 -5.65 -6.54 -9.99
CA HIS A 47 -4.21 -6.37 -10.26
C HIS A 47 -3.35 -7.57 -9.88
N GLY A 48 -3.93 -8.66 -9.35
CA GLY A 48 -3.17 -9.86 -8.97
C GLY A 48 -2.25 -9.70 -7.76
N ILE A 49 -2.39 -8.62 -6.97
CA ILE A 49 -1.53 -8.32 -5.80
C ILE A 49 -2.20 -8.63 -4.46
N CYS A 50 -3.38 -9.26 -4.47
CA CYS A 50 -4.04 -9.72 -3.27
C CYS A 50 -3.46 -11.08 -2.82
N THR A 51 -2.83 -11.13 -1.65
CA THR A 51 -2.05 -12.30 -1.19
C THR A 51 -2.80 -13.23 -0.24
N THR A 52 -3.94 -12.82 0.33
CA THR A 52 -4.65 -13.59 1.36
C THR A 52 -6.02 -14.07 0.88
N SER A 53 -6.37 -15.32 1.17
CA SER A 53 -7.64 -15.95 0.81
C SER A 53 -8.27 -16.79 1.93
N ASP A 54 -8.05 -16.41 3.19
CA ASP A 54 -8.62 -17.11 4.34
C ASP A 54 -10.13 -16.83 4.56
N GLY A 55 -10.74 -17.53 5.53
CA GLY A 55 -12.15 -17.38 5.86
C GLY A 55 -12.55 -15.96 6.27
N LEU A 56 -11.65 -15.21 6.93
CA LEU A 56 -11.86 -13.80 7.28
C LEU A 56 -11.87 -12.91 6.04
N CYS A 57 -10.92 -13.13 5.12
CA CYS A 57 -10.79 -12.40 3.87
C CYS A 57 -12.04 -12.53 2.99
N SER A 58 -12.69 -13.70 3.00
CA SER A 58 -13.95 -13.93 2.27
C SER A 58 -15.10 -13.00 2.70
N ARG A 59 -15.05 -12.49 3.94
CA ARG A 59 -16.10 -11.64 4.55
C ARG A 59 -15.75 -10.15 4.55
N ILE A 60 -14.62 -9.75 3.96
CA ILE A 60 -14.10 -8.38 4.04
C ILE A 60 -13.88 -7.76 2.65
N ASN A 61 -14.30 -6.50 2.50
CA ASN A 61 -14.24 -5.75 1.25
C ASN A 61 -13.07 -4.73 1.18
N HIS A 62 -12.36 -4.49 2.28
CA HIS A 62 -11.24 -3.54 2.33
C HIS A 62 -10.04 -4.13 3.09
N PRO A 63 -8.81 -4.07 2.53
CA PRO A 63 -7.62 -4.68 3.14
C PRO A 63 -7.34 -4.14 4.55
N LEU A 64 -7.44 -2.83 4.76
CA LEU A 64 -7.29 -2.24 6.10
C LEU A 64 -8.26 -2.79 7.15
N LYS A 65 -9.48 -3.20 6.77
CA LYS A 65 -10.43 -3.81 7.72
C LYS A 65 -9.98 -5.24 8.06
N TYR A 66 -9.44 -5.97 7.09
CA TYR A 66 -8.87 -7.30 7.29
C TYR A 66 -7.73 -7.26 8.30
N TYR A 67 -6.72 -6.42 8.06
CA TYR A 67 -5.56 -6.34 8.96
C TYR A 67 -5.95 -5.89 10.38
N ARG A 68 -6.89 -4.94 10.51
CA ARG A 68 -7.39 -4.52 11.83
C ARG A 68 -8.15 -5.60 12.59
N GLN A 69 -8.85 -6.51 11.91
CA GLN A 69 -9.56 -7.61 12.57
C GLN A 69 -8.61 -8.76 12.91
N LYS A 70 -7.68 -9.06 11.99
CA LYS A 70 -6.65 -10.07 12.22
C LYS A 70 -5.80 -9.74 13.44
N ALA A 71 -5.32 -8.50 13.55
CA ALA A 71 -4.54 -8.03 14.70
C ALA A 71 -5.30 -8.00 16.05
N LYS A 72 -6.62 -8.24 16.06
CA LYS A 72 -7.39 -8.41 17.30
C LYS A 72 -7.58 -9.89 17.67
N THR A 73 -7.35 -10.78 16.71
CA THR A 73 -7.54 -12.22 16.85
C THR A 73 -6.21 -12.92 17.16
N GLU A 74 -5.09 -12.27 16.82
CA GLU A 74 -3.72 -12.56 17.31
C GLU A 74 -3.53 -11.98 18.73
#